data_AF-A0A949G198-F1
#
_entry.id   AF-A0A949G198-F1
#
_cell.length_a   1.000
_cell.length_b   1.000
_cell.length_c   1.000
_cell.angle_alpha   90.00
_cell.angle_beta   90.00
_cell.angle_gamma   90.00
#
_symmetry.space_group_name_H-M   'P 1'
#
loop_
_entity.id
_entity.type
_entity.pdbx_description
1 polymer ?
#
loop_
_entity_poly.entity_id
_entity_poly.type
_entity_poly.pdbx_seq_one_letter_code
_entity_poly.pdbx_strand_id
1 'polypeptide(L)'
;MDIILTGIARSGTTLSCSLLNKLPQCVALHEPMNPGELVGLGFPDEYMARIGSFYATQRASLLGSGTAVSKARDGRVPDNPFDTAPAAAGLRSSIVANQEVDFGKSLQPGFRLVVKHPNLFTATLATLLTRYACYAVVRNPLAALLSWHSIQAPVNDGRLPYGEAFDARLKSELAAESDRLARQLIILKWYFSHYSSLLPRSNVIRYEDLVSTGGRALAVIDPDAATLAEPLESRNTSKLYDAALVRRLADRLLDDESIYGGFYGRSDIESLCDAWTTRA
;
A
#
# COMPACT_ATOMS: atom_id res chain seq x y z
N MET A 1 16.78 -1.75 -12.33
CA MET A 1 15.50 -1.10 -12.73
C MET A 1 14.87 -0.45 -11.51
N ASP A 2 14.33 0.76 -11.65
CA ASP A 2 13.68 1.50 -10.56
C ASP A 2 12.16 1.41 -10.70
N ILE A 3 11.47 1.03 -9.62
CA ILE A 3 10.07 0.59 -9.65
C ILE A 3 9.28 1.28 -8.53
N ILE A 4 8.15 1.88 -8.91
CA ILE A 4 7.20 2.46 -7.98
C ILE A 4 6.20 1.39 -7.55
N LEU A 5 6.07 1.19 -6.24
CA LEU A 5 5.00 0.40 -5.64
C LEU A 5 4.05 1.31 -4.86
N THR A 6 2.79 1.30 -5.23
CA THR A 6 1.72 1.99 -4.52
C THR A 6 0.61 1.01 -4.15
N GLY A 7 -0.50 1.49 -3.63
CA GLY A 7 -1.65 0.68 -3.30
C GLY A 7 -2.58 1.39 -2.33
N ILE A 8 -3.75 0.78 -2.13
CA ILE A 8 -4.68 1.23 -1.10
C ILE A 8 -3.97 1.14 0.26
N ALA A 9 -4.15 2.14 1.13
CA ALA A 9 -3.66 2.04 2.50
C ALA A 9 -4.12 0.70 3.12
N ARG A 10 -3.20 -0.07 3.71
CA ARG A 10 -3.50 -1.39 4.30
C ARG A 10 -3.94 -2.49 3.31
N SER A 11 -3.56 -2.38 2.03
CA SER A 11 -3.77 -3.46 1.03
C SER A 11 -2.73 -4.57 1.03
N GLY A 12 -1.66 -4.46 1.83
CA GLY A 12 -0.58 -5.45 1.82
C GLY A 12 0.67 -5.02 1.04
N THR A 13 0.76 -3.76 0.62
CA THR A 13 2.00 -3.20 0.02
C THR A 13 3.27 -3.42 0.86
N THR A 14 3.16 -3.44 2.20
CA THR A 14 4.31 -3.71 3.08
C THR A 14 4.68 -5.20 3.09
N LEU A 15 3.68 -6.10 3.05
CA LEU A 15 3.90 -7.53 2.83
C LEU A 15 4.57 -7.76 1.46
N SER A 16 4.14 -7.05 0.41
CA SER A 16 4.81 -7.09 -0.90
C SER A 16 6.29 -6.69 -0.80
N CYS A 17 6.63 -5.62 -0.07
CA CYS A 17 8.03 -5.27 0.16
C CYS A 17 8.80 -6.39 0.88
N SER A 18 8.22 -6.98 1.94
CA SER A 18 8.84 -8.08 2.68
C SER A 18 9.12 -9.29 1.78
N LEU A 19 8.16 -9.68 0.93
CA LEU A 19 8.28 -10.80 -0.01
C LEU A 19 9.29 -10.52 -1.14
N LEU A 20 9.26 -9.33 -1.74
CA LEU A 20 10.24 -8.91 -2.75
C LEU A 20 11.66 -8.90 -2.18
N ASN A 21 11.81 -8.57 -0.89
CA ASN A 21 13.10 -8.62 -0.20
C ASN A 21 13.60 -10.05 0.04
N LYS A 22 12.85 -11.11 -0.28
CA LYS A 22 13.36 -12.48 -0.30
C LYS A 22 14.10 -12.83 -1.59
N LEU A 23 13.90 -12.06 -2.66
CA LEU A 23 14.51 -12.33 -3.97
C LEU A 23 15.96 -11.82 -4.01
N PRO A 24 16.88 -12.54 -4.66
CA PRO A 24 18.32 -12.23 -4.60
C PRO A 24 18.68 -10.89 -5.25
N GLN A 25 18.00 -10.50 -6.34
CA GLN A 25 18.30 -9.28 -7.12
C GLN A 25 17.17 -8.24 -7.05
N CYS A 26 16.43 -8.21 -5.93
CA CYS A 26 15.42 -7.20 -5.66
C CYS A 26 15.57 -6.62 -4.25
N VAL A 27 15.47 -5.30 -4.13
CA VAL A 27 15.36 -4.59 -2.85
C VAL A 27 14.10 -3.75 -2.88
N ALA A 28 13.25 -3.89 -1.87
CA ALA A 28 12.01 -3.15 -1.73
C ALA A 28 12.02 -2.32 -0.44
N LEU A 29 12.01 -0.99 -0.60
CA LEU A 29 12.06 -0.03 0.49
C LEU A 29 10.64 0.39 0.90
N HIS A 30 10.36 0.32 2.19
CA HIS A 30 9.05 0.70 2.75
C HIS A 30 9.07 2.18 3.14
N GLU A 31 8.34 3.01 2.40
CA GLU A 31 8.12 4.44 2.69
C GLU A 31 9.39 5.21 3.11
N PRO A 32 10.51 5.10 2.36
CA PRO A 32 11.81 5.60 2.83
C PRO A 32 11.95 7.11 2.70
N MET A 33 11.19 7.73 1.79
CA MET A 33 11.18 9.19 1.59
C MET A 33 10.26 9.87 2.60
N ASN A 34 10.61 11.07 3.05
CA ASN A 34 9.71 11.95 3.79
C ASN A 34 8.85 12.76 2.80
N PRO A 35 7.53 12.50 2.68
CA PRO A 35 6.70 13.22 1.72
C PRO A 35 6.61 14.73 2.00
N GLY A 36 6.81 15.16 3.25
CA GLY A 36 6.81 16.58 3.62
C GLY A 36 7.90 17.39 2.92
N GLU A 37 9.04 16.79 2.61
CA GLU A 37 10.13 17.43 1.85
C GLU A 37 9.83 17.57 0.36
N LEU A 38 8.79 16.90 -0.12
CA LEU A 38 8.35 16.95 -1.52
C LEU A 38 7.22 17.96 -1.71
N VAL A 39 6.53 18.35 -0.63
CA VAL A 39 5.44 19.32 -0.69
C VAL A 39 6.01 20.70 -1.03
N GLY A 40 5.43 21.35 -2.04
CA GLY A 40 5.82 22.70 -2.46
C GLY A 40 6.96 22.76 -3.48
N LEU A 41 7.56 21.62 -3.85
CA LEU A 41 8.47 21.57 -5.00
C LEU A 41 7.75 21.91 -6.30
N GLY A 42 8.48 22.46 -7.27
CA GLY A 42 8.01 22.66 -8.63
C GLY A 42 7.55 21.33 -9.26
N PHE A 43 6.32 21.28 -9.76
CA PHE A 43 5.73 20.07 -10.33
C PHE A 43 5.49 20.25 -11.85
N PRO A 44 5.87 19.26 -12.70
CA PRO A 44 6.38 17.94 -12.36
C PRO A 44 7.91 17.83 -12.19
N ASP A 45 8.68 18.80 -12.67
CA ASP A 45 10.11 18.62 -12.94
C ASP A 45 10.98 18.48 -11.67
N GLU A 46 10.87 19.39 -10.71
CA GLU A 46 11.67 19.33 -9.48
C GLU A 46 11.28 18.11 -8.63
N TYR A 47 9.97 17.78 -8.60
CA TYR A 47 9.48 16.55 -7.99
C TYR A 47 10.16 15.31 -8.60
N MET A 48 10.12 15.17 -9.93
CA MET A 48 10.71 14.02 -10.62
C MET A 48 12.22 13.96 -10.48
N ALA A 49 12.91 15.11 -10.48
CA ALA A 49 14.33 15.21 -10.21
C ALA A 49 14.66 14.72 -8.78
N ARG A 50 13.84 15.09 -7.78
CA ARG A 50 14.00 14.64 -6.40
C ARG A 50 13.76 13.14 -6.24
N ILE A 51 12.73 12.58 -6.88
CA ILE A 51 12.50 11.12 -6.91
C ILE A 51 13.70 10.41 -7.56
N GLY A 52 14.19 10.89 -8.70
CA GLY A 52 15.33 10.29 -9.40
C GLY A 52 16.63 10.34 -8.59
N SER A 53 16.91 11.47 -7.95
CA SER A 53 18.07 11.62 -7.06
C SER A 53 18.00 10.66 -5.86
N PHE A 54 16.81 10.46 -5.29
CA PHE A 54 16.59 9.49 -4.23
C PHE A 54 16.92 8.06 -4.71
N TYR A 55 16.39 7.62 -5.85
CA TYR A 55 16.71 6.31 -6.42
C TYR A 55 18.21 6.13 -6.67
N ALA A 56 18.87 7.12 -7.27
CA ALA A 56 20.30 7.07 -7.55
C ALA A 56 21.13 6.94 -6.26
N THR A 57 20.77 7.70 -5.23
CA THR A 57 21.43 7.65 -3.91
C THR A 57 21.26 6.29 -3.25
N GLN A 58 20.03 5.76 -3.22
CA GLN A 58 19.80 4.44 -2.62
C GLN A 58 20.46 3.31 -3.40
N ARG A 59 20.49 3.39 -4.74
CA ARG A 59 21.17 2.41 -5.58
C ARG A 59 22.68 2.41 -5.32
N ALA A 60 23.30 3.60 -5.23
CA ALA A 60 24.72 3.71 -4.92
C ALA A 60 25.04 3.12 -3.53
N SER A 61 24.21 3.42 -2.52
CA SER A 61 24.35 2.86 -1.16
C SER A 61 24.25 1.33 -1.17
N LEU A 62 23.22 0.77 -1.82
CA LEU A 62 23.00 -0.68 -1.88
C LEU A 62 24.13 -1.43 -2.61
N LEU A 63 24.72 -0.83 -3.64
CA LEU A 63 25.86 -1.43 -4.36
C LEU A 63 27.18 -1.30 -3.60
N GLY A 64 27.34 -0.23 -2.80
CA GLY A 64 28.58 0.04 -2.06
C GLY A 64 28.65 -0.66 -0.71
N SER A 65 27.63 -0.47 0.14
CA SER A 65 27.59 -0.96 1.52
C SER A 65 26.52 -2.03 1.76
N GLY A 66 25.64 -2.30 0.79
CA GLY A 66 24.49 -3.19 1.00
C GLY A 66 23.35 -2.56 1.81
N THR A 67 23.48 -1.28 2.19
CA THR A 67 22.51 -0.58 3.06
C THR A 67 21.61 0.38 2.29
N ALA A 68 20.40 0.62 2.81
CA ALA A 68 19.51 1.69 2.37
C ALA A 68 18.58 2.18 3.49
N VAL A 69 18.05 3.39 3.34
CA VAL A 69 17.03 3.93 4.25
C VAL A 69 15.68 3.29 3.94
N SER A 70 14.99 2.81 4.97
CA SER A 70 13.63 2.30 4.89
C SER A 70 12.91 2.45 6.22
N LYS A 71 11.57 2.54 6.22
CA LYS A 71 10.82 2.22 7.43
C LYS A 71 11.03 0.76 7.77
N ALA A 72 11.48 0.52 8.99
CA ALA A 72 11.87 -0.78 9.48
C ALA A 72 11.59 -0.90 10.97
N ARG A 73 11.66 -2.15 11.44
CA ARG A 73 11.70 -2.53 12.84
C ARG A 73 12.84 -3.51 13.00
N ASP A 74 13.70 -3.30 13.99
CA ASP A 74 14.85 -4.16 14.28
C ASP A 74 15.73 -4.39 13.03
N GLY A 75 15.97 -3.32 12.26
CA GLY A 75 16.78 -3.36 11.04
C GLY A 75 16.15 -4.13 9.87
N ARG A 76 14.84 -4.43 9.88
CA ARG A 76 14.17 -5.17 8.81
C ARG A 76 12.85 -4.54 8.40
N VAL A 77 12.51 -4.66 7.11
CA VAL A 77 11.17 -4.31 6.61
C VAL A 77 10.20 -5.40 7.07
N PRO A 78 9.22 -5.11 7.95
CA PRO A 78 8.29 -6.12 8.43
C PRO A 78 7.26 -6.47 7.34
N ASP A 79 6.50 -7.54 7.57
CA ASP A 79 5.34 -7.92 6.77
C ASP A 79 4.11 -7.02 7.08
N ASN A 80 3.99 -6.54 8.32
CA ASN A 80 2.94 -5.65 8.80
C ASN A 80 3.54 -4.53 9.68
N PRO A 81 3.31 -3.24 9.35
CA PRO A 81 3.93 -2.12 10.06
C PRO A 81 3.18 -1.68 11.32
N PHE A 82 2.13 -2.41 11.74
CA PHE A 82 1.35 -2.10 12.94
C PHE A 82 1.39 -3.26 13.92
N ASP A 83 1.25 -2.93 15.20
CA ASP A 83 1.20 -3.92 16.27
C ASP A 83 0.10 -4.98 16.05
N THR A 84 0.25 -6.11 16.72
CA THR A 84 -0.74 -7.19 16.79
C THR A 84 -1.83 -6.89 17.82
N ALA A 85 -1.46 -6.26 18.94
CA ALA A 85 -2.38 -5.92 20.02
C ALA A 85 -2.84 -4.46 19.93
N PRO A 86 -4.10 -4.15 20.30
CA PRO A 86 -4.54 -2.76 20.48
C PRO A 86 -3.71 -2.06 21.56
N ALA A 87 -3.40 -0.77 21.35
CA ALA A 87 -2.92 0.10 22.41
C ALA A 87 -4.06 0.40 23.41
N ALA A 88 -3.76 1.15 24.49
CA ALA A 88 -4.76 1.53 25.50
C ALA A 88 -6.02 2.21 24.93
N ALA A 89 -5.92 2.85 23.76
CA ALA A 89 -7.03 3.48 23.05
C ALA A 89 -7.84 2.53 22.14
N GLY A 90 -7.57 1.22 22.16
CA GLY A 90 -8.26 0.22 21.33
C GLY A 90 -7.82 0.17 19.86
N LEU A 91 -6.91 1.06 19.43
CA LEU A 91 -6.33 1.09 18.09
C LEU A 91 -4.88 0.63 18.10
N ARG A 92 -4.43 0.03 17.00
CA ARG A 92 -3.05 -0.45 16.87
C ARG A 92 -2.14 0.66 16.36
N SER A 93 -0.97 0.80 16.99
CA SER A 93 0.04 1.81 16.64
C SER A 93 1.03 1.30 15.59
N SER A 94 1.66 2.22 14.88
CA SER A 94 2.79 1.92 14.01
C SER A 94 3.98 1.44 14.84
N ILE A 95 4.67 0.40 14.36
CA ILE A 95 5.87 -0.19 15.01
C ILE A 95 7.15 0.03 14.19
N VAL A 96 7.07 0.83 13.13
CA VAL A 96 8.19 1.11 12.22
C VAL A 96 8.63 2.57 12.30
N ALA A 97 9.92 2.79 12.09
CA ALA A 97 10.54 4.11 11.95
C ALA A 97 11.57 4.07 10.81
N ASN A 98 11.95 5.23 10.27
CA ASN A 98 13.04 5.30 9.29
C ASN A 98 14.35 4.85 9.95
N GLN A 99 14.99 3.85 9.36
CA GLN A 99 16.27 3.29 9.79
C GLN A 99 17.13 3.05 8.56
N GLU A 100 18.44 3.03 8.76
CA GLU A 100 19.33 2.37 7.82
C GLU A 100 19.19 0.85 8.00
N VAL A 101 18.98 0.14 6.88
CA VAL A 101 18.77 -1.31 6.84
C VAL A 101 19.87 -1.93 6.00
N ASP A 102 20.58 -2.91 6.57
CA ASP A 102 21.43 -3.83 5.83
C ASP A 102 20.58 -4.97 5.26
N PHE A 103 20.59 -5.11 3.94
CA PHE A 103 19.82 -6.14 3.24
C PHE A 103 20.57 -7.47 3.12
N GLY A 104 21.90 -7.50 3.36
CA GLY A 104 22.71 -8.71 3.31
C GLY A 104 22.74 -9.39 1.93
N LYS A 105 22.68 -8.60 0.85
CA LYS A 105 22.60 -9.11 -0.54
C LYS A 105 23.81 -8.73 -1.37
N SER A 106 24.30 -9.67 -2.18
CA SER A 106 25.26 -9.39 -3.25
C SER A 106 24.51 -8.93 -4.51
N LEU A 107 24.26 -7.62 -4.59
CA LEU A 107 23.48 -7.01 -5.67
C LEU A 107 24.34 -6.73 -6.90
N GLN A 108 23.79 -7.03 -8.08
CA GLN A 108 24.36 -6.62 -9.36
C GLN A 108 23.81 -5.24 -9.76
N PRO A 109 24.54 -4.40 -10.53
CA PRO A 109 24.08 -3.05 -10.89
C PRO A 109 22.65 -2.96 -11.47
N GLY A 110 22.22 -4.02 -12.16
CA GLY A 110 20.90 -4.14 -12.77
C GLY A 110 19.74 -4.49 -11.83
N PHE A 111 19.98 -4.73 -10.53
CA PHE A 111 18.98 -5.18 -9.57
C PHE A 111 17.72 -4.29 -9.56
N ARG A 112 16.58 -4.87 -9.18
CA ARG A 112 15.31 -4.16 -9.03
C ARG A 112 15.28 -3.41 -7.72
N LEU A 113 15.15 -2.09 -7.79
CA LEU A 113 14.94 -1.24 -6.62
C LEU A 113 13.48 -0.79 -6.63
N VAL A 114 12.70 -1.31 -5.69
CA VAL A 114 11.29 -0.99 -5.52
C VAL A 114 11.16 0.00 -4.38
N VAL A 115 10.55 1.15 -4.61
CA VAL A 115 10.22 2.11 -3.54
C VAL A 115 8.72 2.15 -3.38
N LYS A 116 8.28 2.00 -2.13
CA LYS A 116 6.86 1.97 -1.79
C LYS A 116 6.42 3.23 -1.07
N HIS A 117 5.36 3.87 -1.55
CA HIS A 117 4.62 4.93 -0.84
C HIS A 117 3.15 4.92 -1.27
N PRO A 118 2.19 4.46 -0.44
CA PRO A 118 0.79 4.31 -0.85
C PRO A 118 0.15 5.63 -1.26
N ASN A 119 0.12 6.61 -0.36
CA ASN A 119 -0.70 7.82 -0.54
C ASN A 119 -0.05 8.77 -1.53
N LEU A 120 1.24 9.08 -1.31
CA LEU A 120 2.02 9.98 -2.16
C LEU A 120 2.06 9.48 -3.61
N PHE A 121 2.45 8.22 -3.84
CA PHE A 121 2.60 7.73 -5.22
C PHE A 121 1.27 7.45 -5.92
N THR A 122 0.17 7.29 -5.18
CA THR A 122 -1.16 7.28 -5.83
C THR A 122 -1.49 8.68 -6.36
N ALA A 123 -1.29 9.72 -5.53
CA ALA A 123 -1.61 11.09 -5.90
C ALA A 123 -0.76 11.62 -7.06
N THR A 124 0.49 11.15 -7.18
CA THR A 124 1.41 11.57 -8.26
C THR A 124 1.57 10.52 -9.37
N LEU A 125 0.69 9.50 -9.41
CA LEU A 125 0.85 8.32 -10.26
C LEU A 125 0.98 8.65 -11.75
N ALA A 126 0.15 9.56 -12.25
CA ALA A 126 0.16 9.96 -13.65
C ALA A 126 1.54 10.51 -14.08
N THR A 127 2.20 11.27 -13.20
CA THR A 127 3.53 11.81 -13.46
C THR A 127 4.61 10.74 -13.31
N LEU A 128 4.53 9.88 -12.31
CA LEU A 128 5.49 8.79 -12.10
C LEU A 128 5.53 7.80 -13.28
N LEU A 129 4.37 7.53 -13.88
CA LEU A 129 4.23 6.65 -15.05
C LEU A 129 5.04 7.12 -16.28
N THR A 130 5.39 8.40 -16.36
CA THR A 130 6.21 8.93 -17.46
C THR A 130 7.65 8.41 -17.47
N ARG A 131 8.12 7.86 -16.34
CA ARG A 131 9.52 7.45 -16.17
C ARG A 131 9.72 6.09 -15.50
N TYR A 132 8.82 5.67 -14.62
CA TYR A 132 8.97 4.47 -13.82
C TYR A 132 7.91 3.43 -14.16
N ALA A 133 8.28 2.16 -14.08
CA ALA A 133 7.27 1.11 -13.99
C ALA A 133 6.55 1.25 -12.65
N CYS A 134 5.22 1.32 -12.71
CA CYS A 134 4.36 1.51 -11.55
C CYS A 134 3.43 0.32 -11.37
N TYR A 135 3.31 -0.13 -10.13
CA TYR A 135 2.44 -1.23 -9.72
C TYR A 135 1.63 -0.82 -8.50
N ALA A 136 0.40 -1.33 -8.40
CA ALA A 136 -0.47 -1.07 -7.26
C ALA A 136 -0.91 -2.38 -6.61
N VAL A 137 -1.00 -2.38 -5.27
CA VAL A 137 -1.66 -3.46 -4.53
C VAL A 137 -3.04 -2.99 -4.10
N VAL A 138 -4.07 -3.72 -4.51
CA VAL A 138 -5.46 -3.53 -4.06
C VAL A 138 -5.85 -4.67 -3.13
N ARG A 139 -6.92 -4.47 -2.36
CA ARG A 139 -7.45 -5.44 -1.41
C ARG A 139 -8.97 -5.33 -1.42
N ASN A 140 -9.66 -6.41 -1.05
CA ASN A 140 -11.11 -6.37 -0.89
C ASN A 140 -11.51 -5.11 -0.09
N PRO A 141 -12.42 -4.27 -0.63
CA PRO A 141 -12.68 -2.94 -0.06
C PRO A 141 -13.25 -3.03 1.35
N LEU A 142 -14.06 -4.04 1.66
CA LEU A 142 -14.56 -4.27 3.01
C LEU A 142 -13.40 -4.60 3.96
N ALA A 143 -12.49 -5.49 3.57
CA ALA A 143 -11.30 -5.81 4.36
C ALA A 143 -10.36 -4.60 4.55
N ALA A 144 -10.24 -3.73 3.55
CA ALA A 144 -9.45 -2.51 3.65
C ALA A 144 -10.06 -1.53 4.68
N LEU A 145 -11.35 -1.25 4.58
CA LEU A 145 -12.07 -0.40 5.54
C LEU A 145 -12.00 -0.95 6.98
N LEU A 146 -12.25 -2.25 7.16
CA LEU A 146 -12.12 -2.91 8.47
C LEU A 146 -10.71 -2.75 9.04
N SER A 147 -9.68 -2.86 8.19
CA SER A 147 -8.30 -2.63 8.59
C SER A 147 -8.05 -1.18 9.02
N TRP A 148 -8.65 -0.19 8.35
CA TRP A 148 -8.53 1.23 8.73
C TRP A 148 -9.14 1.52 10.10
N HIS A 149 -10.30 0.93 10.41
CA HIS A 149 -10.95 1.07 11.72
C HIS A 149 -10.19 0.41 12.87
N SER A 150 -9.15 -0.40 12.58
CA SER A 150 -8.37 -1.13 13.58
C SER A 150 -6.99 -0.52 13.90
N ILE A 151 -6.66 0.64 13.32
CA ILE A 151 -5.34 1.27 13.44
C ILE A 151 -5.44 2.76 13.81
N GLN A 152 -4.42 3.26 14.48
CA GLN A 152 -4.25 4.69 14.74
C GLN A 152 -3.48 5.30 13.56
N ALA A 153 -4.22 5.73 12.53
CA ALA A 153 -3.68 6.39 11.35
C ALA A 153 -4.73 7.37 10.77
N PRO A 154 -4.31 8.44 10.06
CA PRO A 154 -5.24 9.44 9.51
C PRO A 154 -6.38 8.86 8.65
N VAL A 155 -6.13 7.73 7.99
CA VAL A 155 -7.14 7.06 7.15
C VAL A 155 -8.33 6.53 7.97
N ASN A 156 -8.14 6.23 9.26
CA ASN A 156 -9.24 5.90 10.18
C ASN A 156 -10.19 7.11 10.36
N ASP A 157 -9.66 8.32 10.36
CA ASP A 157 -10.44 9.57 10.46
C ASP A 157 -10.98 10.06 9.11
N GLY A 158 -10.75 9.27 8.04
CA GLY A 158 -11.12 9.63 6.67
C GLY A 158 -10.21 10.72 6.10
N ARG A 159 -8.92 10.74 6.47
CA ARG A 159 -7.92 11.68 5.95
C ARG A 159 -6.73 10.96 5.32
N LEU A 160 -6.14 11.60 4.31
CA LEU A 160 -4.91 11.15 3.66
C LEU A 160 -3.98 12.36 3.48
N PRO A 161 -3.27 12.83 4.52
CA PRO A 161 -2.52 14.08 4.45
C PRO A 161 -1.62 14.21 3.22
N TYR A 162 -0.89 13.15 2.85
CA TYR A 162 -0.01 13.15 1.68
C TYR A 162 -0.71 12.80 0.35
N GLY A 163 -1.95 12.31 0.37
CA GLY A 163 -2.79 12.30 -0.83
C GLY A 163 -3.34 13.69 -1.08
N GLU A 164 -3.94 14.30 -0.05
CA GLU A 164 -4.51 15.65 -0.05
C GLU A 164 -3.49 16.75 -0.37
N ALA A 165 -2.22 16.57 -0.01
CA ALA A 165 -1.15 17.52 -0.32
C ALA A 165 -0.81 17.58 -1.82
N PHE A 166 -1.08 16.50 -2.57
CA PHE A 166 -0.74 16.38 -3.99
C PHE A 166 -1.97 16.24 -4.90
N ASP A 167 -3.17 16.11 -4.33
CA ASP A 167 -4.44 16.09 -5.04
C ASP A 167 -5.41 17.09 -4.40
N ALA A 168 -5.52 18.26 -5.03
CA ALA A 168 -6.38 19.36 -4.58
C ALA A 168 -7.88 18.99 -4.61
N ARG A 169 -8.28 18.11 -5.54
CA ARG A 169 -9.67 17.67 -5.63
C ARG A 169 -10.00 16.75 -4.46
N LEU A 170 -9.17 15.74 -4.19
CA LEU A 170 -9.32 14.88 -3.02
C LEU A 170 -9.38 15.72 -1.73
N LYS A 171 -8.46 16.68 -1.57
CA LYS A 171 -8.45 17.58 -0.41
C LYS A 171 -9.77 18.32 -0.23
N SER A 172 -10.32 18.86 -1.32
CA SER A 172 -11.59 19.60 -1.31
C SER A 172 -12.76 18.69 -0.95
N GLU A 173 -12.86 17.52 -1.59
CA GLU A 173 -13.93 16.54 -1.34
C GLU A 173 -13.91 16.06 0.12
N LEU A 174 -12.73 15.77 0.68
CA LEU A 174 -12.60 15.35 2.08
C LEU A 174 -12.81 16.48 3.09
N ALA A 175 -12.57 17.74 2.72
CA ALA A 175 -12.85 18.88 3.58
C ALA A 175 -14.34 19.21 3.62
N ALA A 176 -15.07 18.99 2.53
CA ALA A 176 -16.51 19.23 2.43
C ALA A 176 -17.36 18.14 3.10
N GLU A 177 -16.85 16.90 3.20
CA GLU A 177 -17.58 15.79 3.80
C GLU A 177 -17.37 15.70 5.33
N SER A 178 -18.46 15.85 6.08
CA SER A 178 -18.46 15.84 7.54
C SER A 178 -18.48 14.43 8.13
N ASP A 179 -19.10 13.46 7.47
CA ASP A 179 -19.19 12.08 7.94
C ASP A 179 -17.87 11.33 7.71
N ARG A 180 -17.36 10.71 8.79
CA ARG A 180 -16.09 9.98 8.78
C ARG A 180 -16.12 8.83 7.79
N LEU A 181 -17.22 8.08 7.75
CA LEU A 181 -17.34 6.91 6.88
C LEU A 181 -17.45 7.35 5.42
N ALA A 182 -18.26 8.36 5.11
CA ALA A 182 -18.34 8.94 3.77
C ALA A 182 -16.96 9.40 3.27
N ARG A 183 -16.16 10.07 4.10
CA ARG A 183 -14.76 10.40 3.75
C ARG A 183 -13.91 9.16 3.42
N GLN A 184 -14.04 8.09 4.18
CA GLN A 184 -13.33 6.83 3.90
C GLN A 184 -13.77 6.21 2.57
N LEU A 185 -15.07 6.27 2.23
CA LEU A 185 -15.56 5.78 0.95
C LEU A 185 -15.06 6.63 -0.22
N ILE A 186 -14.99 7.96 -0.06
CA ILE A 186 -14.35 8.88 -1.02
C ILE A 186 -12.89 8.48 -1.24
N ILE A 187 -12.13 8.27 -0.16
CA ILE A 187 -10.73 7.83 -0.24
C ILE A 187 -10.59 6.49 -0.98
N LEU A 188 -11.45 5.52 -0.64
CA LEU A 188 -11.41 4.20 -1.24
C LEU A 188 -11.69 4.27 -2.75
N LYS A 189 -12.73 5.02 -3.13
CA LYS A 189 -13.08 5.30 -4.53
C LYS A 189 -11.96 6.02 -5.27
N TRP A 190 -11.32 6.98 -4.62
CA TRP A 190 -10.17 7.70 -5.16
C TRP A 190 -9.01 6.76 -5.54
N TYR A 191 -8.62 5.84 -4.64
CA TYR A 191 -7.58 4.85 -4.95
C TYR A 191 -7.96 3.98 -6.16
N PHE A 192 -9.14 3.35 -6.12
CA PHE A 192 -9.56 2.43 -7.17
C PHE A 192 -9.68 3.13 -8.52
N SER A 193 -10.20 4.36 -8.53
CA SER A 193 -10.34 5.15 -9.75
C SER A 193 -8.99 5.51 -10.37
N HIS A 194 -7.97 5.83 -9.56
CA HIS A 194 -6.62 6.07 -10.05
C HIS A 194 -6.05 4.81 -10.71
N TYR A 195 -6.19 3.65 -10.07
CA TYR A 195 -5.61 2.42 -10.60
C TYR A 195 -6.36 1.88 -11.81
N SER A 196 -7.68 1.99 -11.87
CA SER A 196 -8.45 1.54 -13.04
C SER A 196 -8.21 2.43 -14.27
N SER A 197 -7.98 3.72 -14.07
CA SER A 197 -7.78 4.68 -15.17
C SER A 197 -6.33 4.77 -15.65
N LEU A 198 -5.34 4.61 -14.77
CA LEU A 198 -3.94 4.88 -15.08
C LEU A 198 -3.08 3.63 -15.27
N LEU A 199 -3.44 2.48 -14.66
CA LEU A 199 -2.60 1.29 -14.69
C LEU A 199 -3.16 0.22 -15.64
N PRO A 200 -2.28 -0.46 -16.40
CA PRO A 200 -2.64 -1.73 -17.02
C PRO A 200 -3.13 -2.71 -15.95
N ARG A 201 -4.14 -3.53 -16.27
CA ARG A 201 -4.70 -4.47 -15.31
C ARG A 201 -3.65 -5.46 -14.76
N SER A 202 -2.68 -5.84 -15.58
CA SER A 202 -1.54 -6.70 -15.21
C SER A 202 -0.64 -6.09 -14.13
N ASN A 203 -0.70 -4.78 -13.91
CA ASN A 203 0.14 -4.07 -12.93
C ASN A 203 -0.59 -3.84 -11.60
N VAL A 204 -1.83 -4.32 -11.49
CA VAL A 204 -2.62 -4.23 -10.26
C VAL A 204 -2.73 -5.62 -9.62
N ILE A 205 -2.10 -5.79 -8.47
CA ILE A 205 -2.01 -7.05 -7.75
C ILE A 205 -3.07 -7.05 -6.63
N ARG A 206 -3.91 -8.09 -6.57
CA ARG A 206 -4.84 -8.25 -5.45
C ARG A 206 -4.09 -8.86 -4.26
N TYR A 207 -4.38 -8.37 -3.07
CA TYR A 207 -3.92 -8.95 -1.81
C TYR A 207 -4.30 -10.43 -1.70
N GLU A 208 -5.50 -10.78 -2.17
CA GLU A 208 -6.01 -12.15 -2.14
C GLU A 208 -5.16 -13.09 -3.02
N ASP A 209 -4.72 -12.61 -4.18
CA ASP A 209 -3.82 -13.35 -5.07
C ASP A 209 -2.41 -13.44 -4.45
N LEU A 210 -1.93 -12.35 -3.85
CA LEU A 210 -0.65 -12.34 -3.13
C LEU A 210 -0.58 -13.41 -2.04
N VAL A 211 -1.63 -13.52 -1.23
CA VAL A 211 -1.73 -14.51 -0.15
C VAL A 211 -1.90 -15.92 -0.68
N SER A 212 -2.91 -16.14 -1.54
CA SER A 212 -3.24 -17.49 -2.04
C SER A 212 -2.12 -18.14 -2.86
N THR A 213 -1.29 -17.32 -3.51
CA THR A 213 -0.14 -17.79 -4.27
C THR A 213 1.16 -17.87 -3.46
N GLY A 214 1.15 -17.54 -2.17
CA GLY A 214 2.36 -17.51 -1.34
C GLY A 214 3.42 -16.51 -1.85
N GLY A 215 2.98 -15.42 -2.49
CA GLY A 215 3.84 -14.38 -3.04
C GLY A 215 4.08 -14.40 -4.55
N ARG A 216 3.72 -15.48 -5.27
CA ARG A 216 4.00 -15.58 -6.72
C ARG A 216 3.32 -14.53 -7.58
N ALA A 217 2.22 -13.94 -7.11
CA ALA A 217 1.56 -12.82 -7.79
C ALA A 217 2.50 -11.62 -8.03
N LEU A 218 3.61 -11.51 -7.30
CA LEU A 218 4.64 -10.48 -7.51
C LEU A 218 5.52 -10.72 -8.76
N ALA A 219 5.31 -11.82 -9.50
CA ALA A 219 6.06 -12.15 -10.72
C ALA A 219 5.94 -11.07 -11.81
N VAL A 220 4.88 -10.27 -11.76
CA VAL A 220 4.69 -9.11 -12.65
C VAL A 220 5.68 -7.96 -12.36
N ILE A 221 6.25 -7.91 -11.16
CA ILE A 221 7.30 -6.94 -10.76
C ILE A 221 8.69 -7.56 -10.97
N ASP A 222 8.88 -8.77 -10.46
CA ASP A 222 10.11 -9.53 -10.58
C ASP A 222 9.80 -10.99 -10.92
N PRO A 223 10.17 -11.50 -12.11
CA PRO A 223 9.90 -12.87 -12.52
C PRO A 223 10.36 -13.94 -11.53
N ASP A 224 11.43 -13.68 -10.76
CA ASP A 224 11.94 -14.63 -9.75
C ASP A 224 10.93 -14.84 -8.62
N ALA A 225 9.97 -13.93 -8.42
CA ALA A 225 8.88 -14.12 -7.47
C ALA A 225 8.02 -15.34 -7.79
N ALA A 226 8.04 -15.85 -9.03
CA ALA A 226 7.35 -17.09 -9.40
C ALA A 226 7.81 -18.31 -8.59
N THR A 227 8.98 -18.25 -7.94
CA THR A 227 9.49 -19.33 -7.08
C THR A 227 9.09 -19.18 -5.61
N LEU A 228 8.39 -18.09 -5.23
CA LEU A 228 7.93 -17.91 -3.85
C LEU A 228 6.84 -18.93 -3.50
N ALA A 229 6.87 -19.39 -2.25
CA ALA A 229 5.93 -20.36 -1.71
C ALA A 229 5.75 -20.13 -0.20
N GLU A 230 5.50 -18.89 0.18
CA GLU A 230 5.38 -18.51 1.59
C GLU A 230 4.06 -18.98 2.18
N PRO A 231 4.05 -19.51 3.42
CA PRO A 231 2.83 -19.95 4.10
C PRO A 231 2.05 -18.74 4.62
N LEU A 232 1.41 -18.00 3.72
CA LEU A 232 0.70 -16.77 4.05
C LEU A 232 -0.74 -17.05 4.48
N GLU A 233 -1.18 -16.36 5.53
CA GLU A 233 -2.58 -16.39 5.98
C GLU A 233 -3.29 -15.07 5.65
N SER A 234 -4.52 -15.18 5.17
CA SER A 234 -5.34 -14.01 4.87
C SER A 234 -5.75 -13.31 6.15
N ARG A 235 -5.55 -12.00 6.18
CA ARG A 235 -5.99 -11.12 7.28
C ARG A 235 -7.34 -10.46 7.00
N ASN A 236 -8.07 -10.89 5.96
CA ASN A 236 -9.37 -10.31 5.60
C ASN A 236 -10.46 -10.61 6.65
N THR A 237 -10.36 -11.74 7.35
CA THR A 237 -11.31 -12.15 8.40
C THR A 237 -10.68 -12.12 9.80
N SER A 238 -9.97 -11.04 10.12
CA SER A 238 -9.35 -10.89 11.44
C SER A 238 -10.40 -10.92 12.57
N LYS A 239 -10.09 -11.62 13.67
CA LYS A 239 -10.92 -11.65 14.89
C LYS A 239 -11.01 -10.30 15.61
N LEU A 240 -10.22 -9.32 15.20
CA LEU A 240 -10.22 -7.96 15.77
C LEU A 240 -11.41 -7.12 15.30
N TYR A 241 -12.12 -7.56 14.25
CA TYR A 241 -13.22 -6.79 13.68
C TYR A 241 -14.51 -7.05 14.45
N ASP A 242 -15.35 -6.03 14.58
CA ASP A 242 -16.66 -6.13 15.24
C ASP A 242 -17.77 -6.49 14.22
N ALA A 243 -18.73 -7.31 14.63
CA ALA A 243 -19.79 -7.80 13.75
C ALA A 243 -20.70 -6.69 13.21
N ALA A 244 -21.07 -5.74 14.07
CA ALA A 244 -21.93 -4.63 13.67
C ALA A 244 -21.18 -3.71 12.70
N LEU A 245 -19.88 -3.50 12.93
CA LEU A 245 -19.03 -2.76 12.00
C LEU A 245 -18.93 -3.45 10.64
N VAL A 246 -18.70 -4.77 10.60
CA VAL A 246 -18.62 -5.54 9.34
C VAL A 246 -19.88 -5.36 8.51
N ARG A 247 -21.06 -5.57 9.10
CA ARG A 247 -22.35 -5.41 8.40
C ARG A 247 -22.54 -3.98 7.90
N ARG A 248 -22.33 -2.99 8.78
CA ARG A 248 -22.48 -1.57 8.43
C ARG A 248 -21.59 -1.15 7.25
N LEU A 249 -20.34 -1.61 7.22
CA LEU A 249 -19.41 -1.29 6.14
C LEU A 249 -19.77 -2.03 4.85
N ALA A 250 -20.22 -3.29 4.95
CA ALA A 250 -20.68 -4.06 3.81
C ALA A 250 -21.89 -3.38 3.15
N ASP A 251 -22.92 -3.03 3.92
CA ASP A 251 -24.12 -2.35 3.42
C ASP A 251 -23.76 -1.09 2.63
N ARG A 252 -22.89 -0.24 3.20
CA ARG A 252 -22.45 1.00 2.55
C ARG A 252 -21.65 0.81 1.27
N LEU A 253 -20.93 -0.32 1.13
CA LEU A 253 -20.24 -0.66 -0.11
C LEU A 253 -21.19 -1.27 -1.16
N LEU A 254 -22.22 -1.99 -0.71
CA LEU A 254 -23.23 -2.61 -1.56
C LEU A 254 -24.23 -1.59 -2.13
N ASP A 255 -24.35 -0.42 -1.50
CA ASP A 255 -25.15 0.71 -1.97
C ASP A 255 -24.52 1.46 -3.17
N ASP A 256 -23.18 1.39 -3.33
CA ASP A 256 -22.47 2.08 -4.42
C ASP A 256 -21.31 1.24 -4.97
N GLU A 257 -21.59 0.47 -6.03
CA GLU A 257 -20.59 -0.37 -6.71
C GLU A 257 -19.48 0.43 -7.39
N SER A 258 -19.69 1.74 -7.63
CA SER A 258 -18.68 2.59 -8.28
C SER A 258 -17.44 2.82 -7.40
N ILE A 259 -17.52 2.48 -6.10
CA ILE A 259 -16.42 2.64 -5.14
C ILE A 259 -15.22 1.75 -5.48
N TYR A 260 -15.43 0.51 -5.93
CA TYR A 260 -14.34 -0.47 -6.10
C TYR A 260 -13.93 -0.72 -7.55
N GLY A 261 -14.43 0.10 -8.48
CA GLY A 261 -13.80 0.38 -9.77
C GLY A 261 -13.49 -0.83 -10.67
N GLY A 262 -14.30 -1.89 -10.62
CA GLY A 262 -14.11 -3.11 -11.41
C GLY A 262 -12.95 -4.00 -10.97
N PHE A 263 -12.35 -3.77 -9.81
CA PHE A 263 -11.36 -4.68 -9.23
C PHE A 263 -11.99 -5.82 -8.43
N TYR A 264 -13.12 -5.53 -7.82
CA TYR A 264 -13.96 -6.44 -7.05
C TYR A 264 -15.40 -6.33 -7.56
N GLY A 265 -16.21 -7.34 -7.30
CA GLY A 265 -17.64 -7.32 -7.55
C GLY A 265 -18.45 -7.35 -6.25
N ARG A 266 -19.76 -7.16 -6.37
CA ARG A 266 -20.72 -7.28 -5.27
C ARG A 266 -20.54 -8.59 -4.47
N SER A 267 -20.37 -9.70 -5.19
CA SER A 267 -20.18 -11.02 -4.60
C SER A 267 -18.90 -11.15 -3.76
N ASP A 268 -17.83 -10.40 -4.07
CA ASP A 268 -16.62 -10.38 -3.23
C ASP A 268 -16.91 -9.75 -1.85
N ILE A 269 -17.86 -8.81 -1.78
CA ILE A 269 -18.23 -8.12 -0.53
C ILE A 269 -19.15 -8.99 0.29
N GLU A 270 -20.20 -9.53 -0.33
CA GLU A 270 -21.15 -10.44 0.29
C GLU A 270 -20.43 -11.68 0.84
N SER A 271 -19.59 -12.33 0.00
CA SER A 271 -18.83 -13.51 0.43
C SER A 271 -17.90 -13.24 1.61
N LEU A 272 -17.26 -12.06 1.67
CA LEU A 272 -16.40 -11.71 2.79
C LEU A 272 -17.22 -11.42 4.06
N CYS A 273 -18.36 -10.75 3.92
CA CYS A 273 -19.29 -10.50 5.04
C CYS A 273 -19.80 -11.83 5.63
N ASP A 274 -20.21 -12.77 4.78
CA ASP A 274 -20.69 -14.09 5.17
C ASP A 274 -19.60 -14.94 5.82
N ALA A 275 -18.40 -14.95 5.24
CA ALA A 275 -17.25 -15.67 5.78
C ALA A 275 -16.83 -15.15 7.16
N TRP A 276 -17.03 -13.86 7.43
CA TRP A 276 -16.77 -13.28 8.74
C TRP A 276 -17.87 -13.63 9.75
N THR A 277 -19.14 -13.50 9.36
CA THR A 277 -20.28 -13.78 10.26
C THR A 277 -20.40 -15.25 10.65
N THR A 278 -19.98 -16.18 9.79
CA THR A 278 -19.96 -17.62 10.11
C THR A 278 -18.85 -17.99 11.11
N ARG A 279 -17.83 -17.13 11.29
CA ARG A 279 -16.69 -17.35 12.20
C ARG A 279 -16.86 -16.71 13.57
N ALA A 280 -17.79 -15.75 13.71
CA ALA A 280 -18.07 -15.00 14.94
C ALA A 280 -19.03 -15.77 15.84
#